data_AF-A0A183ETB6-F1
#
_entry.id   AF-A0A183ETB6-F1
#
_cell.length_a   1.000
_cell.length_b   1.000
_cell.length_c   1.000
_cell.angle_alpha   90.00
_cell.angle_beta   90.00
_cell.angle_gamma   90.00
#
_symmetry.space_group_name_H-M   'P 1'
#
loop_
_entity.id
_entity.type
_entity.pdbx_description
1 polymer ?
#
loop_
_entity_poly.entity_id
_entity_poly.type
_entity_poly.pdbx_seq_one_letter_code
_entity_poly.pdbx_strand_id
1 'polypeptide(L)'
;MLSKCIVSFQYFYGTRAAPLYPHTFEIAFDEVQICKIGGERLPIECLPFAIDQTVLTTNVFGFLVITGVDMARRTFTVLSPQPYPLPSKILILSEVTFVDDKERT
;
A
#
# COMPACT_ATOMS: atom_id res chain seq x y z
N MET A 1 16.24 17.49 9.52
CA MET A 1 16.81 16.30 8.86
C MET A 1 15.71 15.23 8.84
N LEU A 2 14.70 15.42 7.99
CA LEU A 2 13.53 14.53 7.93
C LEU A 2 13.95 13.28 7.17
N SER A 3 14.31 12.23 7.91
CA SER A 3 14.46 10.90 7.34
C SER A 3 13.09 10.50 6.80
N LYS A 4 12.92 10.52 5.47
CA LYS A 4 11.73 9.98 4.84
C LYS A 4 11.69 8.51 5.22
N CYS A 5 10.67 8.08 5.98
CA CYS A 5 10.38 6.66 6.12
C CYS A 5 10.23 6.12 4.69
N ILE A 6 11.06 5.17 4.30
CA ILE A 6 11.05 4.48 3.01
C ILE A 6 10.70 3.03 3.33
N VAL A 7 9.75 2.42 2.63
CA VAL A 7 9.59 0.96 2.75
C VAL A 7 10.84 0.35 2.13
N SER A 8 11.64 -0.35 2.95
CA SER A 8 12.93 -0.89 2.52
C SER A 8 12.74 -2.04 1.54
N PHE A 9 13.62 -2.14 0.55
CA PHE A 9 13.76 -3.31 -0.34
C PHE A 9 13.77 -4.64 0.43
N GLN A 10 14.45 -4.67 1.58
CA GLN A 10 14.54 -5.85 2.45
C GLN A 10 13.18 -6.32 2.97
N TYR A 11 12.16 -5.45 3.07
CA TYR A 11 10.81 -5.84 3.47
C TYR A 11 10.19 -6.82 2.47
N PHE A 12 10.38 -6.59 1.17
CA PHE A 12 9.79 -7.43 0.12
C PHE A 12 10.71 -8.58 -0.30
N TYR A 13 12.02 -8.35 -0.35
CA TYR A 13 12.99 -9.29 -0.92
C TYR A 13 13.86 -10.00 0.13
N GLY A 14 13.70 -9.65 1.41
CA GLY A 14 14.44 -10.26 2.50
C GLY A 14 15.92 -9.89 2.50
N THR A 15 16.72 -10.71 3.19
CA THR A 15 18.19 -10.56 3.25
C THR A 15 18.86 -11.64 2.43
N ARG A 16 20.19 -11.51 2.23
CA ARG A 16 20.99 -12.60 1.65
C ARG A 16 20.86 -13.93 2.42
N ALA A 17 20.68 -13.86 3.74
CA ALA A 17 20.55 -15.05 4.59
C ALA A 17 19.13 -15.65 4.59
N ALA A 18 18.12 -14.83 4.29
CA ALA A 18 16.71 -15.21 4.26
C ALA A 18 16.01 -14.47 3.11
N PRO A 19 16.15 -14.97 1.86
CA PRO A 19 15.55 -14.32 0.70
C PRO A 19 14.02 -14.49 0.71
N LEU A 20 13.31 -13.45 0.29
CA LEU A 20 11.86 -13.45 0.09
C LEU A 20 11.54 -13.21 -1.39
N TYR A 21 10.39 -13.71 -1.83
CA TYR A 21 9.95 -13.65 -3.22
C TYR A 21 8.58 -12.99 -3.28
N PRO A 22 8.52 -11.65 -3.45
CA PRO A 22 7.26 -10.94 -3.44
C PRO A 22 6.44 -11.26 -4.70
N HIS A 23 5.14 -11.05 -4.60
CA HIS A 23 4.18 -11.30 -5.66
C HIS A 23 3.77 -9.99 -6.33
N THR A 24 3.60 -10.04 -7.65
CA THR A 24 3.03 -8.93 -8.43
C THR A 24 1.70 -9.38 -9.03
N PHE A 25 0.66 -8.57 -8.86
CA PHE A 25 -0.66 -8.84 -9.41
C PHE A 25 -1.46 -7.55 -9.61
N GLU A 26 -2.56 -7.66 -10.33
CA GLU A 26 -3.47 -6.55 -10.61
C GLU A 26 -4.66 -6.58 -9.65
N ILE A 27 -5.10 -5.39 -9.23
CA ILE A 27 -6.28 -5.19 -8.38
C ILE A 27 -7.17 -4.16 -9.07
N ALA A 28 -8.46 -4.44 -9.21
CA ALA A 28 -9.41 -3.45 -9.75
C ALA A 28 -9.63 -2.29 -8.77
N PHE A 29 -9.85 -1.08 -9.28
CA PHE A 29 -10.11 0.10 -8.45
C PHE A 29 -11.31 -0.10 -7.52
N ASP A 30 -12.33 -0.82 -8.00
CA ASP A 30 -13.57 -1.03 -7.26
C ASP A 30 -13.44 -2.16 -6.20
N GLU A 31 -12.33 -2.90 -6.18
CA GLU A 31 -12.07 -3.95 -5.18
C GLU A 31 -11.43 -3.41 -3.89
N VAL A 32 -10.87 -2.21 -3.92
CA VAL A 32 -10.15 -1.61 -2.79
C VAL A 32 -10.64 -0.21 -2.47
N GLN A 33 -10.55 0.14 -1.20
CA GLN A 33 -10.86 1.48 -0.71
C GLN A 33 -9.58 2.12 -0.18
N ILE A 34 -9.12 3.19 -0.84
CA ILE A 34 -7.90 3.91 -0.47
C ILE A 34 -8.27 5.11 0.41
N CYS A 35 -7.71 5.15 1.62
CA CYS A 35 -7.95 6.20 2.60
C CYS A 35 -6.66 6.99 2.87
N LYS A 36 -6.70 8.33 2.81
CA LYS A 36 -5.60 9.19 3.28
C LYS A 36 -5.92 9.71 4.68
N ILE A 37 -5.01 9.48 5.64
CA ILE A 37 -5.12 10.03 7.00
C ILE A 37 -4.46 11.41 7.06
N GLY A 38 -5.04 12.33 7.84
CA GLY A 38 -4.51 13.67 8.04
C GLY A 38 -4.86 14.69 6.94
N GLY A 39 -5.78 14.35 6.03
CA GLY A 39 -6.40 15.32 5.14
C GLY A 39 -7.34 16.29 5.89
N GLU A 40 -7.86 17.30 5.19
CA GLU A 40 -8.84 18.22 5.77
C GLU A 40 -10.04 17.43 6.31
N ARG A 41 -10.45 17.75 7.53
CA ARG A 41 -11.52 17.04 8.23
C ARG A 41 -12.83 17.37 7.54
N LEU A 42 -13.20 16.54 6.57
CA LEU A 42 -14.47 16.67 5.87
C LEU A 42 -15.63 16.44 6.85
N PRO A 43 -16.80 17.07 6.63
CA PRO A 43 -18.01 16.77 7.36
C PRO A 43 -18.26 15.26 7.38
N ILE A 44 -18.85 14.73 8.46
CA ILE A 44 -19.17 13.29 8.55
C ILE A 44 -20.05 12.85 7.37
N GLU A 45 -20.87 13.75 6.85
CA GLU A 45 -21.73 13.58 5.67
C GLU A 45 -20.95 13.34 4.35
N CYS A 46 -19.68 13.77 4.30
CA CYS A 46 -18.80 13.62 3.15
C CYS A 46 -17.80 12.47 3.33
N LEU A 47 -17.77 11.81 4.49
CA LEU A 47 -17.08 10.54 4.61
C LEU A 47 -17.92 9.49 3.87
N PRO A 48 -17.33 8.67 2.99
CA PRO A 48 -18.07 7.53 2.48
C PRO A 48 -18.53 6.72 3.68
N PHE A 49 -19.83 6.39 3.74
CA PHE A 49 -20.50 5.62 4.80
C PHE A 49 -19.74 4.34 5.23
N ALA A 50 -18.79 3.88 4.41
CA ALA A 50 -18.01 2.67 4.57
C ALA A 50 -16.69 2.80 5.36
N ILE A 51 -16.19 4.01 5.70
CA ILE A 51 -14.94 4.12 6.49
C ILE A 51 -15.27 4.27 7.97
N ASP A 52 -15.16 3.17 8.70
CA ASP A 52 -15.24 3.16 10.15
C ASP A 52 -13.99 3.81 10.77
N GLN A 53 -14.19 4.57 11.85
CA GLN A 53 -13.10 5.17 12.63
C GLN A 53 -12.16 4.11 13.22
N THR A 54 -12.58 2.84 13.27
CA THR A 54 -11.73 1.69 13.64
C THR A 54 -10.48 1.56 12.78
N VAL A 55 -10.45 2.09 11.55
CA VAL A 55 -9.24 2.10 10.71
C VAL A 55 -8.09 2.88 11.38
N LEU A 56 -8.39 3.84 12.26
CA LEU A 56 -7.39 4.62 12.99
C LEU A 56 -6.71 3.84 14.14
N THR A 57 -7.35 2.78 14.63
CA THR A 57 -6.88 1.99 15.77
C THR A 57 -6.50 0.56 15.41
N THR A 58 -6.83 0.12 14.19
CA THR A 58 -6.56 -1.24 13.72
C THR A 58 -5.11 -1.41 13.29
N ASN A 59 -4.52 -2.56 13.62
CA ASN A 59 -3.17 -2.91 13.17
C ASN A 59 -3.11 -3.08 11.65
N VAL A 60 -1.96 -2.74 11.07
CA VAL A 60 -1.70 -2.90 9.64
C VAL A 60 -1.13 -4.30 9.38
N PHE A 61 -1.69 -5.03 8.39
CA PHE A 61 -1.19 -6.35 7.98
C PHE A 61 0.18 -6.28 7.28
N GLY A 62 0.46 -5.18 6.59
CA GLY A 62 1.71 -4.96 5.89
C GLY A 62 1.65 -3.79 4.91
N PHE A 63 2.69 -3.68 4.09
CA PHE A 63 2.81 -2.66 3.06
C PHE A 63 2.69 -3.28 1.66
N LEU A 64 2.08 -2.52 0.75
CA LEU A 64 2.03 -2.80 -0.67
C LEU A 64 2.69 -1.64 -1.41
N VAL A 65 3.32 -1.91 -2.55
CA VAL A 65 3.84 -0.86 -3.43
C VAL A 65 3.02 -0.87 -4.71
N ILE A 66 2.39 0.26 -5.04
CA ILE A 66 1.76 0.45 -6.34
C ILE A 66 2.88 0.73 -7.33
N THR A 67 3.07 -0.19 -8.27
CA THR A 67 4.12 -0.11 -9.30
C THR A 67 3.58 0.39 -10.64
N GLY A 68 2.27 0.27 -10.86
CA GLY A 68 1.60 0.75 -12.05
C GLY A 68 0.15 1.13 -11.79
N VAL A 69 -0.35 2.09 -12.56
CA VAL A 69 -1.76 2.53 -12.54
C VAL A 69 -2.28 2.52 -13.97
N ASP A 70 -3.24 1.65 -14.26
CA ASP A 70 -3.92 1.60 -15.55
C ASP A 70 -5.30 2.24 -15.42
N MET A 71 -5.44 3.44 -15.98
CA MET A 71 -6.67 4.22 -15.95
C MET A 71 -7.73 3.70 -16.94
N ALA A 72 -7.32 3.01 -18.00
CA ALA A 72 -8.25 2.47 -19.01
C ALA A 72 -8.92 1.20 -18.49
N ARG A 73 -8.13 0.31 -17.88
CA ARG A 73 -8.62 -0.95 -17.27
C ARG A 73 -9.13 -0.75 -15.85
N ARG A 74 -8.90 0.42 -15.25
CA ARG A 74 -9.23 0.76 -13.85
C ARG A 74 -8.60 -0.24 -12.88
N THR A 75 -7.30 -0.48 -13.03
CA THR A 75 -6.54 -1.44 -12.23
C THR A 75 -5.23 -0.87 -11.70
N PHE A 76 -4.86 -1.27 -10.49
CA PHE A 76 -3.53 -1.05 -9.93
C PHE A 76 -2.67 -2.29 -10.13
N THR A 77 -1.41 -2.11 -10.53
CA THR A 77 -0.38 -3.16 -10.46
C THR A 77 0.35 -3.00 -9.13
N VAL A 78 0.32 -4.03 -8.28
CA VAL A 78 0.88 -3.96 -6.94
C VAL A 78 1.98 -5.00 -6.73
N LEU A 79 3.01 -4.62 -5.95
CA LEU A 79 3.98 -5.51 -5.35
C LEU A 79 3.56 -5.81 -3.90
N SER A 80 3.50 -7.08 -3.54
CA SER A 80 3.03 -7.55 -2.24
C SER A 80 3.95 -8.64 -1.67
N PRO A 81 4.18 -8.69 -0.34
CA PRO A 81 4.89 -9.81 0.27
C PRO A 81 4.05 -11.11 0.28
N GLN A 82 2.74 -11.01 0.01
CA GLN A 82 1.81 -12.15 0.01
C GLN A 82 1.10 -12.27 -1.34
N PRO A 83 0.66 -13.48 -1.74
CA PRO A 83 -0.13 -13.65 -2.95
C PRO A 83 -1.55 -13.08 -2.79
N TYR A 84 -2.24 -12.84 -3.91
CA TYR A 84 -3.67 -12.52 -3.94
C TYR A 84 -4.50 -13.73 -3.46
N PRO A 85 -5.64 -13.53 -2.75
CA PRO A 85 -6.28 -12.26 -2.40
C PRO A 85 -5.70 -11.58 -1.15
N LEU A 86 -5.81 -10.25 -1.11
CA LEU A 86 -5.40 -9.49 0.07
C LEU A 86 -6.34 -9.76 1.27
N PRO A 87 -5.80 -9.80 2.51
CA PRO A 87 -6.57 -10.04 3.72
C PRO A 87 -7.52 -8.88 4.08
N SER A 88 -7.26 -7.68 3.56
CA SER A 88 -8.14 -6.52 3.69
C SER A 88 -8.20 -5.75 2.37
N LYS A 89 -9.38 -5.20 2.09
CA LYS A 89 -9.66 -4.32 0.95
C LYS A 89 -9.50 -2.83 1.32
N ILE A 90 -9.30 -2.52 2.59
CA ILE A 90 -9.04 -1.15 3.07
C ILE A 90 -7.54 -0.91 3.02
N LEU A 91 -7.13 0.06 2.20
CA LEU A 91 -5.73 0.45 2.03
C LEU A 91 -5.54 1.87 2.59
N ILE A 92 -4.51 2.06 3.39
CA ILE A 92 -4.14 3.38 3.89
C ILE A 92 -3.03 3.94 2.99
N LEU A 93 -3.31 5.08 2.35
CA LEU A 93 -2.32 5.79 1.55
C LEU A 93 -1.25 6.36 2.48
N SER A 94 -0.01 5.97 2.24
CA SER A 94 1.15 6.49 2.94
C SER A 94 1.91 7.49 2.07
N GLU A 95 2.49 8.52 2.69
CA GLU A 95 3.45 9.42 2.01
C GLU A 95 4.86 8.80 1.92
N VAL A 96 5.03 7.61 2.51
CA VAL A 96 6.22 6.77 2.37
C VAL A 96 6.37 6.30 0.93
N THR A 97 7.53 6.54 0.35
CA THR A 97 7.90 6.08 -0.98
C THR A 97 8.74 4.82 -0.88
N PHE A 98 8.67 3.97 -1.90
CA PHE A 98 9.55 2.81 -2.06
C PHE A 98 10.71 3.20 -2.97
N VAL A 99 11.93 2.86 -2.56
CA VAL A 99 13.13 3.03 -3.39
C VAL A 99 13.74 1.66 -3.58
N ASP A 100 13.84 1.22 -4.84
CA ASP A 100 14.53 -0.03 -5.18
C ASP A 100 16.04 0.19 -5.04
N ASP A 101 16.73 -0.65 -4.26
CA ASP A 101 18.17 -0.53 -4.01
C ASP A 101 19.02 -1.07 -5.18
N LYS A 102 18.40 -1.35 -6.33
CA LYS A 102 19.11 -1.84 -7.53
C LYS A 102 19.95 -0.79 -8.24
N GLU A 103 19.79 0.50 -7.92
CA GLU A 103 20.49 1.62 -8.57
C GLU A 103 21.81 2.00 -7.86
N ARG A 104 22.60 1.00 -7.47
CA ARG A 104 23.96 1.21 -6.94
C ARG A 104 24.98 0.39 -7.73
N THR A 105 25.09 0.70 -9.02
CA THR A 105 26.22 0.30 -9.88
C THR A 105 27.18 1.47 -10.04
#